data_AF-A0A7D5S229-F1
#
_entry.id   AF-A0A7D5S229-F1
#
_cell.length_a   1.000
_cell.length_b   1.000
_cell.length_c   1.000
_cell.angle_alpha   90.00
_cell.angle_beta   90.00
_cell.angle_gamma   90.00
#
_symmetry.space_group_name_H-M   'P 1'
#
loop_
_entity.id
_entity.type
_entity.pdbx_description
1 polymer ?
#
loop_
_entity_poly.entity_id
_entity_poly.type
_entity_poly.pdbx_seq_one_letter_code
_entity_poly.pdbx_strand_id
1 'polypeptide(L)'
;MQIKRRVYADKPQFYALLLQLALLGYIALTAIAASCMRIDISIIGQFEPAPRYFFYPYIALSFFLCWLGYHSNQLGKIVILALLTMAFANNIGKYSRPHDVMDWRSQVKACLEGQDGYHFKIFFDGHKDRTWDMYMTTAQCKQLMGKD
;
A
#
# COMPACT_ATOMS: atom_id res chain seq x y z
N MET A 1 12.78 30.48 -40.39
CA MET A 1 13.38 29.16 -40.72
C MET A 1 13.87 28.36 -39.48
N GLN A 2 14.01 28.96 -38.29
CA GLN A 2 14.50 28.24 -37.09
C GLN A 2 13.49 27.30 -36.39
N ILE A 3 12.18 27.54 -36.53
CA ILE A 3 11.14 26.74 -35.85
C ILE A 3 11.13 25.27 -36.34
N LYS A 4 11.36 25.04 -37.65
CA LYS A 4 11.38 23.68 -38.23
C LYS A 4 12.57 22.84 -37.76
N ARG A 5 13.72 23.45 -37.42
CA ARG A 5 14.90 22.70 -36.91
C ARG A 5 14.69 22.16 -35.50
N ARG A 6 13.97 22.88 -34.63
CA ARG A 6 13.69 22.44 -33.25
C ARG A 6 12.72 21.25 -33.24
N VAL A 7 11.70 21.26 -34.10
CA VAL A 7 10.73 20.15 -34.25
C VAL A 7 11.36 18.85 -34.73
N TYR A 8 12.39 18.89 -35.60
CA TYR A 8 13.07 17.67 -36.07
C TYR A 8 14.07 17.10 -35.05
N ALA A 9 14.66 17.93 -34.19
CA ALA A 9 15.58 17.49 -33.14
C ALA A 9 14.86 16.77 -31.98
N ASP A 10 13.59 17.11 -31.71
CA ASP A 10 12.80 16.55 -30.60
C ASP A 10 12.11 15.21 -30.92
N LYS A 11 11.99 14.84 -32.21
CA LYS A 11 11.37 13.55 -32.62
C LYS A 11 11.98 12.32 -31.94
N PRO A 12 13.31 12.10 -31.94
CA PRO A 12 13.90 10.93 -31.28
C PRO A 12 13.66 10.92 -29.77
N GLN A 13 13.65 12.08 -29.12
CA GLN A 13 13.34 12.20 -27.68
C GLN A 13 11.87 11.86 -27.38
N PHE A 14 10.96 12.24 -28.27
CA PHE A 14 9.54 11.92 -28.14
C PHE A 14 9.28 10.40 -28.24
N TYR A 15 9.86 9.73 -29.25
CA TYR A 15 9.72 8.27 -29.37
C TYR A 15 10.38 7.52 -28.20
N ALA A 16 11.52 8.00 -27.70
CA ALA A 16 12.17 7.42 -26.52
C ALA A 16 11.27 7.54 -25.28
N LEU A 17 10.65 8.69 -25.06
CA LEU A 17 9.70 8.90 -23.96
C LEU A 17 8.49 7.96 -24.09
N LEU A 18 7.90 7.84 -25.28
CA LEU A 18 6.79 6.93 -25.51
C LEU A 18 7.16 5.47 -25.22
N LEU A 19 8.35 5.04 -25.65
CA LEU A 19 8.85 3.69 -25.38
C LEU A 19 9.06 3.46 -23.87
N GLN A 20 9.64 4.43 -23.17
CA GLN A 20 9.84 4.35 -21.72
C GLN A 20 8.49 4.28 -20.97
N LEU A 21 7.53 5.11 -21.36
CA LEU A 21 6.17 5.06 -20.79
C LEU A 21 5.46 3.73 -21.10
N ALA A 22 5.62 3.19 -22.31
CA ALA A 22 5.07 1.89 -22.67
C ALA A 22 5.70 0.75 -21.85
N LEU A 23 7.01 0.80 -21.61
CA LEU A 23 7.70 -0.17 -20.76
C LEU A 23 7.22 -0.09 -19.31
N LEU A 24 7.11 1.12 -18.74
CA LEU A 24 6.56 1.32 -17.40
C LEU A 24 5.12 0.84 -17.29
N GLY A 25 4.31 1.09 -18.32
CA GLY A 25 2.93 0.58 -18.43
C GLY A 25 2.88 -0.96 -18.46
N TYR A 26 3.77 -1.60 -19.23
CA TYR A 26 3.91 -3.05 -19.26
C TYR A 26 4.29 -3.63 -17.89
N ILE A 27 5.24 -3.01 -17.18
CA ILE A 27 5.62 -3.41 -15.82
C ILE A 27 4.43 -3.25 -14.86
N ALA A 28 3.66 -2.17 -14.97
CA ALA A 28 2.47 -1.97 -14.15
C ALA A 28 1.42 -3.07 -14.39
N LEU A 29 1.14 -3.39 -15.65
CA LEU A 29 0.18 -4.44 -16.02
C LEU A 29 0.61 -5.82 -15.56
N THR A 30 1.89 -6.16 -15.69
CA THR A 30 2.43 -7.44 -15.22
C THR A 30 2.41 -7.53 -13.69
N ALA A 31 2.67 -6.43 -12.97
CA ALA A 31 2.52 -6.39 -11.51
C ALA A 31 1.07 -6.60 -11.07
N ILE A 32 0.10 -6.00 -11.77
CA ILE A 32 -1.33 -6.22 -11.52
C ILE A 32 -1.68 -7.69 -11.76
N ALA A 33 -1.30 -8.25 -12.91
CA ALA A 33 -1.58 -9.64 -13.25
C ALA A 33 -0.98 -10.61 -12.22
N ALA A 34 0.28 -10.41 -11.83
CA ALA A 34 0.94 -11.22 -10.82
C ALA A 34 0.25 -11.14 -9.45
N SER A 35 -0.29 -9.96 -9.11
CA SER A 35 -1.05 -9.77 -7.86
C SER A 35 -2.37 -10.54 -7.91
N CYS A 36 -3.14 -10.42 -9.00
CA CYS A 36 -4.40 -11.13 -9.21
C CYS A 36 -4.23 -12.66 -9.25
N MET A 37 -3.10 -13.15 -9.75
CA MET A 37 -2.81 -14.59 -9.78
C MET A 37 -2.49 -15.15 -8.39
N ARG A 38 -2.08 -14.31 -7.44
CA ARG A 38 -1.61 -14.74 -6.12
C ARG A 38 -2.71 -14.72 -5.06
N ILE A 39 -3.62 -13.76 -5.12
CA ILE A 39 -4.70 -13.60 -4.14
C ILE A 39 -5.88 -12.84 -4.77
N ASP A 40 -7.06 -13.03 -4.20
CA ASP A 40 -8.25 -12.25 -4.55
C ASP A 40 -8.00 -10.75 -4.35
N ILE A 41 -8.34 -9.96 -5.37
CA ILE A 41 -8.12 -8.51 -5.40
C ILE A 41 -8.92 -7.77 -4.32
N SER A 42 -10.03 -8.34 -3.84
CA SER A 42 -10.84 -7.77 -2.76
C SER A 42 -10.10 -7.69 -1.42
N ILE A 43 -9.06 -8.52 -1.24
CA ILE A 43 -8.21 -8.56 -0.05
C ILE A 43 -6.97 -7.66 -0.23
N ILE A 44 -6.63 -7.27 -1.47
CA ILE A 44 -5.50 -6.41 -1.79
C ILE A 44 -5.90 -4.95 -1.59
N GLY A 45 -5.76 -4.51 -0.35
CA GLY A 45 -6.05 -3.15 0.06
C GLY A 45 -4.84 -2.48 0.68
N GLN A 46 -4.47 -1.29 0.20
CA GLN A 46 -3.32 -0.54 0.75
C GLN A 46 -3.60 0.01 2.16
N PHE A 47 -4.87 0.12 2.55
CA PHE A 47 -5.33 0.63 3.84
C PHE A 47 -5.81 -0.49 4.76
N GLU A 48 -5.93 -1.70 4.24
CA GLU A 48 -6.33 -2.92 4.90
C GLU A 48 -5.07 -3.64 5.44
N PRO A 49 -5.20 -4.70 6.25
CA PRO A 49 -4.05 -5.50 6.72
C PRO A 49 -3.42 -6.35 5.59
N ALA A 50 -3.65 -5.98 4.33
CA ALA A 50 -3.11 -6.70 3.19
C ALA A 50 -1.58 -6.63 3.19
N PRO A 51 -0.90 -7.65 2.62
CA PRO A 51 0.54 -7.63 2.58
C PRO A 51 1.06 -6.46 1.73
N ARG A 52 1.78 -5.54 2.38
CA ARG A 52 2.27 -4.30 1.75
C ARG A 52 3.17 -4.53 0.54
N TYR A 53 3.78 -5.71 0.42
CA TYR A 53 4.68 -6.06 -0.68
C TYR A 53 4.00 -6.05 -2.05
N PHE A 54 2.67 -6.22 -2.14
CA PHE A 54 1.93 -6.09 -3.41
C PHE A 54 2.05 -4.69 -4.00
N PHE A 55 2.36 -3.68 -3.18
CA PHE A 55 2.44 -2.28 -3.62
C PHE A 55 3.84 -1.82 -4.00
N TYR A 56 4.89 -2.59 -3.69
CA TYR A 56 6.28 -2.21 -3.96
C TYR A 56 6.58 -1.94 -5.45
N PRO A 57 6.03 -2.71 -6.42
CA PRO A 57 6.22 -2.38 -7.82
C PRO A 57 5.72 -0.98 -8.18
N TYR A 58 4.58 -0.54 -7.62
CA TYR A 58 4.01 0.78 -7.92
C TYR A 58 4.80 1.92 -7.26
N ILE A 59 5.40 1.68 -6.09
CA ILE A 59 6.35 2.62 -5.47
C ILE A 59 7.58 2.76 -6.37
N ALA A 60 8.15 1.66 -6.86
CA ALA A 60 9.28 1.72 -7.79
C ALA A 60 8.90 2.47 -9.08
N LEU A 61 7.72 2.19 -9.65
CA LEU A 61 7.20 2.88 -10.82
C LEU A 61 7.04 4.39 -10.60
N SER A 62 6.57 4.83 -9.43
CA SER A 62 6.44 6.26 -9.13
C SER A 62 7.81 6.96 -9.07
N PHE A 63 8.83 6.31 -8.50
CA PHE A 63 10.21 6.80 -8.57
C PHE A 63 10.73 6.90 -10.00
N PHE A 64 10.49 5.88 -10.84
CA PHE A 64 10.89 5.92 -12.25
C PHE A 64 10.18 7.03 -13.02
N LEU A 65 8.89 7.27 -12.76
CA LEU A 65 8.15 8.38 -13.33
C LEU A 65 8.74 9.73 -12.91
N CYS A 66 9.07 9.93 -11.63
CA CYS A 66 9.74 11.14 -11.15
C CYS A 66 11.09 11.35 -11.85
N TRP A 67 11.91 10.30 -11.93
CA TRP A 67 13.22 10.35 -12.61
C TRP A 67 13.07 10.68 -14.10
N LEU A 68 12.09 10.07 -14.78
CA LEU A 68 11.79 10.33 -16.19
C LEU A 68 11.30 11.76 -16.38
N GLY A 69 10.48 12.27 -15.47
CA GLY A 69 9.97 13.65 -15.50
C GLY A 69 11.09 14.66 -15.39
N TYR A 70 12.08 14.41 -14.54
CA TYR A 70 13.26 15.28 -14.42
C TYR A 70 14.03 15.42 -15.73
N HIS A 71 14.18 14.33 -16.50
CA HIS A 71 14.93 14.30 -17.76
C HIS A 71 14.09 14.60 -19.02
N SER A 72 12.77 14.75 -18.87
CA SER A 72 11.86 14.98 -19.99
C SER A 72 11.80 16.44 -20.43
N ASN A 73 11.35 16.67 -21.67
CA ASN A 73 10.95 18.00 -22.12
C ASN A 73 9.65 18.47 -21.42
N GLN A 74 9.23 19.72 -21.66
CA GLN A 74 8.06 20.30 -20.98
C GLN A 74 6.78 19.47 -21.18
N LEU A 75 6.55 18.94 -22.38
CA LEU A 75 5.38 18.11 -22.65
C LEU A 75 5.43 16.81 -21.84
N GLY A 76 6.58 16.13 -21.81
CA GLY A 76 6.76 14.92 -21.01
C GLY A 76 6.58 15.17 -19.51
N LYS A 77 7.08 16.31 -19.00
CA LYS A 77 6.85 16.73 -17.61
C LYS A 77 5.37 16.87 -17.29
N ILE A 78 4.59 17.49 -18.18
CA ILE A 78 3.14 17.65 -18.00
C ILE A 78 2.44 16.29 -17.97
N VAL A 79 2.77 15.40 -18.92
CA VAL A 79 2.19 14.04 -18.98
C VAL A 79 2.50 13.26 -17.70
N ILE A 80 3.75 13.29 -17.25
CA ILE A 80 4.19 12.57 -16.05
C ILE A 80 3.55 13.14 -14.79
N LEU A 81 3.47 14.47 -14.68
CA LEU A 81 2.79 15.14 -13.58
C LEU A 81 1.30 14.77 -13.54
N ALA A 82 0.64 14.70 -14.69
CA ALA A 82 -0.75 14.25 -14.78
C ALA A 82 -0.91 12.81 -14.29
N LEU A 83 -0.02 11.89 -14.67
CA LEU A 83 -0.04 10.50 -14.20
C LEU A 83 0.14 10.40 -12.68
N LEU A 84 1.13 11.11 -12.12
CA LEU A 84 1.37 11.13 -10.67
C LEU A 84 0.20 11.75 -9.89
N THR A 85 -0.37 12.84 -10.41
CA THR A 85 -1.53 13.50 -9.81
C THR A 85 -2.77 12.60 -9.87
N MET A 86 -2.98 11.89 -10.97
CA MET A 86 -4.07 10.92 -11.10
C MET A 86 -3.92 9.77 -10.09
N ALA A 87 -2.70 9.27 -9.88
CA ALA A 87 -2.43 8.25 -8.85
C ALA A 87 -2.72 8.76 -7.43
N PHE A 88 -2.38 10.03 -7.14
CA PHE A 88 -2.71 10.66 -5.86
C PHE A 88 -4.22 10.89 -5.70
N ALA A 89 -4.88 11.34 -6.77
CA ALA A 89 -6.32 11.59 -6.81
C ALA A 89 -7.14 10.32 -6.57
N ASN A 90 -6.68 9.18 -7.10
CA ASN A 90 -7.30 7.87 -6.90
C ASN A 90 -7.37 7.43 -5.42
N ASN A 91 -6.60 8.09 -4.54
CA ASN A 91 -6.53 7.78 -3.12
C ASN A 91 -7.08 8.89 -2.22
N ILE A 92 -7.62 9.98 -2.81
CA ILE A 92 -8.27 11.04 -2.05
C ILE A 92 -9.44 10.45 -1.26
N GLY A 93 -9.50 10.81 0.03
CA GLY A 93 -10.52 10.30 0.96
C GLY A 93 -10.11 9.02 1.71
N LYS A 94 -9.03 8.35 1.31
CA LYS A 94 -8.51 7.16 2.01
C LYS A 94 -7.25 7.41 2.84
N TYR A 95 -6.75 8.64 2.88
CA TYR A 95 -5.55 9.03 3.65
C TYR A 95 -5.72 8.99 5.18
N SER A 96 -6.94 8.78 5.66
CA SER A 96 -7.22 8.59 7.09
C SER A 96 -7.79 7.21 7.30
N ARG A 97 -7.24 6.49 8.26
CA ARG A 97 -7.75 5.20 8.72
C ARG A 97 -8.15 5.36 10.19
N PRO A 98 -9.44 5.24 10.53
CA PRO A 98 -9.86 5.23 11.93
C PRO A 98 -9.37 3.95 12.60
N HIS A 99 -8.97 4.06 13.87
CA HIS A 99 -8.58 2.94 14.71
C HIS A 99 -9.38 3.01 16.01
N ASP A 100 -10.03 1.90 16.36
CA ASP A 100 -10.61 1.71 17.68
C ASP A 100 -9.50 1.58 18.73
N VAL A 101 -9.78 2.08 19.92
CA VAL A 101 -8.85 1.96 21.07
C VAL A 101 -9.13 0.62 21.77
N MET A 102 -8.09 -0.20 21.90
CA MET A 102 -8.13 -1.39 22.74
C MET A 102 -7.66 -1.06 24.16
N ASP A 103 -8.52 -1.29 25.15
CA ASP A 103 -8.11 -1.29 26.55
C ASP A 103 -7.44 -2.63 26.91
N TRP A 104 -6.13 -2.71 26.69
CA TRP A 104 -5.32 -3.87 27.04
C TRP A 104 -5.42 -4.25 28.51
N ARG A 105 -5.59 -3.28 29.41
CA ARG A 105 -5.69 -3.54 30.84
C ARG A 105 -6.97 -4.29 31.15
N SER A 106 -8.07 -3.93 30.49
CA SER A 106 -9.34 -4.65 30.63
C SER A 106 -9.24 -6.10 30.14
N GLN A 107 -8.57 -6.35 29.01
CA GLN A 107 -8.36 -7.70 28.45
C GLN A 107 -7.50 -8.58 29.38
N VAL A 108 -6.40 -8.03 29.90
CA VAL A 108 -5.53 -8.74 30.85
C VAL A 108 -6.27 -9.05 32.15
N LYS A 109 -7.01 -8.07 32.70
CA LYS A 109 -7.82 -8.28 33.91
C LYS A 109 -8.84 -9.40 33.70
N ALA A 110 -9.58 -9.36 32.59
CA ALA A 110 -10.55 -10.40 32.24
C ALA A 110 -9.91 -11.78 32.07
N CYS A 111 -8.70 -11.87 31.51
CA CYS A 111 -7.98 -13.14 31.42
C CYS A 111 -7.56 -13.69 32.79
N LEU A 112 -7.14 -12.82 33.70
CA LEU A 112 -6.71 -13.23 35.06
C LEU A 112 -7.88 -13.63 35.96
N GLU A 113 -9.06 -13.03 35.74
CA GLU A 113 -10.28 -13.25 36.53
C GLU A 113 -11.21 -14.32 35.93
N GLY A 114 -10.98 -14.73 34.67
CA GLY A 114 -11.79 -15.71 33.98
C GLY A 114 -11.67 -17.12 34.57
N GLN A 115 -12.76 -17.89 34.48
CA GLN A 115 -12.72 -19.34 34.63
C GLN A 115 -12.03 -19.94 33.39
N ASP A 116 -11.26 -21.02 33.57
CA ASP A 116 -10.30 -21.53 32.59
C ASP A 116 -10.78 -21.45 31.12
N GLY A 117 -10.10 -20.62 30.35
CA GLY A 117 -10.34 -20.43 28.92
C GLY A 117 -10.91 -19.06 28.55
N TYR A 118 -10.03 -18.06 28.46
CA TYR A 118 -10.34 -16.73 27.96
C TYR A 118 -9.88 -16.56 26.51
N HIS A 119 -10.73 -15.98 25.68
CA HIS A 119 -10.36 -15.56 24.31
C HIS A 119 -9.82 -14.13 24.35
N PHE A 120 -8.50 -14.02 24.37
CA PHE A 120 -7.80 -12.75 24.32
C PHE A 120 -7.95 -12.14 22.93
N LYS A 121 -8.60 -10.97 22.86
CA LYS A 121 -8.86 -10.29 21.58
C LYS A 121 -7.68 -9.42 21.17
N ILE A 122 -7.14 -9.63 19.98
CA ILE A 122 -6.04 -8.84 19.41
C ILE A 122 -6.54 -8.15 18.13
N PHE A 123 -6.53 -6.81 18.08
CA PHE A 123 -6.90 -6.09 16.86
C PHE A 123 -5.79 -6.27 15.82
N PHE A 124 -6.09 -6.90 14.69
CA PHE A 124 -5.11 -7.05 13.61
C PHE A 124 -5.18 -5.92 12.59
N ASP A 125 -6.30 -5.19 12.55
CA ASP A 125 -6.52 -4.10 11.59
C ASP A 125 -7.10 -2.84 12.22
N GLY A 126 -7.11 -2.76 13.54
CA GLY A 126 -7.56 -1.59 14.29
C GLY A 126 -9.05 -1.47 14.48
N HIS A 127 -9.85 -2.47 14.10
CA HIS A 127 -11.28 -2.48 14.34
C HIS A 127 -11.68 -3.52 15.40
N LYS A 128 -12.57 -3.14 16.32
CA LYS A 128 -13.00 -3.99 17.44
C LYS A 128 -13.79 -5.23 17.02
N ASP A 129 -14.37 -5.20 15.83
CA ASP A 129 -15.15 -6.24 15.16
C ASP A 129 -14.27 -7.20 14.36
N ARG A 130 -12.98 -6.89 14.19
CA ARG A 130 -12.00 -7.68 13.46
C ARG A 130 -10.83 -8.02 14.38
N THR A 131 -11.06 -9.01 15.24
CA THR A 131 -10.08 -9.48 16.21
C THR A 131 -9.53 -10.85 15.84
N TRP A 132 -8.25 -11.05 16.11
CA TRP A 132 -7.68 -12.37 16.21
C TRP A 132 -7.80 -12.82 17.66
N ASP A 133 -8.48 -13.95 17.87
CA ASP A 133 -8.76 -14.47 19.20
C ASP A 133 -7.70 -15.50 19.57
N MET A 134 -6.98 -15.24 20.65
CA MET A 134 -6.01 -16.16 21.22
C MET A 134 -6.61 -16.80 22.47
N TYR A 135 -6.82 -18.11 22.45
CA TYR A 135 -7.28 -18.84 23.62
C TYR A 135 -6.15 -18.93 24.65
N MET A 136 -6.44 -18.56 25.89
CA MET A 136 -5.49 -18.59 27.00
C MET A 136 -6.13 -19.13 28.26
N THR A 137 -5.42 -19.99 28.99
CA THR A 137 -5.81 -20.39 30.35
C THR A 137 -5.39 -19.33 31.36
N THR A 138 -6.04 -19.35 32.53
CA THR A 138 -5.71 -18.41 33.62
C THR A 138 -4.25 -18.59 34.08
N ALA A 139 -3.74 -19.82 34.05
CA ALA A 139 -2.33 -20.11 34.34
C ALA A 139 -1.37 -19.47 33.33
N GLN A 140 -1.68 -19.55 32.03
CA GLN A 140 -0.88 -18.92 30.98
C GLN A 140 -0.88 -17.38 31.11
N CYS A 141 -2.02 -16.79 31.45
CA CYS A 141 -2.12 -15.35 31.68
C CYS A 141 -1.34 -14.89 32.93
N LYS A 142 -1.32 -15.70 34.00
CA LYS A 142 -0.49 -15.43 35.19
C LYS A 142 1.02 -15.51 34.89
N GLN A 143 1.42 -16.54 34.15
CA GLN A 143 2.82 -16.74 33.73
C GLN A 143 3.34 -15.56 32.91
N LEU A 144 2.56 -15.06 31.93
CA LEU A 144 2.96 -13.90 31.11
C LEU A 144 3.10 -12.59 31.90
N MET A 145 2.38 -12.48 33.02
CA MET A 145 2.46 -11.32 33.90
C MET A 145 3.62 -11.42 34.91
N GLY A 146 4.39 -12.51 34.91
CA GLY A 146 5.42 -12.76 35.93
C GLY A 146 4.83 -12.91 37.34
N LYS A 147 3.57 -13.34 37.43
CA LYS A 147 2.87 -13.62 38.68
C LYS A 147 2.78 -15.13 38.83
N ASP A 148 3.82 -15.73 39.40
CA ASP A 148 3.80 -17.13 39.84
C ASP A 148 2.87 -17.29 41.06
#